data_AF-A0A959G255-F1
#
_entry.id   AF-A0A959G255-F1
#
_cell.length_a   1.000
_cell.length_b   1.000
_cell.length_c   1.000
_cell.angle_alpha   90.00
_cell.angle_beta   90.00
_cell.angle_gamma   90.00
#
_symmetry.space_group_name_H-M   'P 1'
#
loop_
_entity.id
_entity.type
_entity.pdbx_description
1 polymer ?
#
loop_
_entity_poly.entity_id
_entity_poly.type
_entity_poly.pdbx_seq_one_letter_code
_entity_poly.pdbx_strand_id
1 'polypeptide(L)'
;MKKSKTLLWHALLSFSLLFSTSNTSSQILIEQEAEIDFTYSGPGNASIKPRSMASNQKTVYISAQGAQLSWTIDLPAAGEYFLNFRYSNDNFNGSPLDSISILVDGQFVAGTLCADTGDGGFGWNVFETTATFSLGMLADQPVTISLLLSANYTGVEIDYLELTSDALLPVPPAPQLLTPVDGATDVATNPTLTWAASTGVDSYRVVVATDAGFSNVVVDETTGNTSWMLSGLTQGSGYFWRVRGTNASGNGPWSAVFSFLVSNPGMDVQFFIDDAVGSPGTTIQILIQIDPSSNAICSFGLDLLYDPNVLSFAGFEEGAILPANWFLNANDNNGALNISGFSQDLSSISTAGNLLVLNFTILPGTTASMTTITFSGGDSGNCQGFDLEVNTSDDGTVEIIPFGTISGQILYFDAAGSNPSAGVPDLTVYLVEQGSGTILDSGLTDSQGNYAFANVPLGTDLEIRPKSDATNQLVDEAMTVTDAFLGFSCATGSLPFTSIFQQKIADANNSCTLNSVDAFVLFNLAVGSISDLSLYGLPDWCFVPQDYSLNDDNWCNAPASILLDALSGDATDQDFVAGIYGDVNGSAYPMLWGPPQDRFNENLGEGAGDTVYFIAPELVHENPETVSA
;
A
#
# COMPACT_ATOMS: atom_id res chain seq x y z
N MET A 1 -28.77 -49.37 -36.65
CA MET A 1 -30.23 -49.59 -36.74
C MET A 1 -30.68 -50.49 -35.59
N LYS A 2 -31.65 -50.00 -34.80
CA LYS A 2 -32.53 -50.70 -33.84
C LYS A 2 -31.88 -51.59 -32.76
N LYS A 3 -31.91 -51.10 -31.51
CA LYS A 3 -32.57 -51.79 -30.38
C LYS A 3 -32.95 -50.77 -29.28
N SER A 4 -34.22 -50.85 -28.88
CA SER A 4 -35.02 -50.03 -27.95
C SER A 4 -34.43 -50.08 -26.53
N LYS A 5 -33.96 -48.96 -25.96
CA LYS A 5 -34.62 -48.12 -24.93
C LYS A 5 -35.71 -48.80 -24.10
N THR A 6 -35.37 -49.17 -22.87
CA THR A 6 -36.28 -49.42 -21.74
C THR A 6 -36.28 -48.13 -20.91
N LEU A 7 -37.42 -47.43 -20.87
CA LEU A 7 -37.62 -46.21 -20.09
C LEU A 7 -37.79 -46.56 -18.61
N LEU A 8 -36.95 -45.96 -17.75
CA LEU A 8 -37.31 -45.63 -16.37
C LEU A 8 -38.50 -44.66 -16.43
N TRP A 9 -39.65 -45.04 -15.87
CA TRP A 9 -40.68 -44.08 -15.48
C TRP A 9 -40.55 -43.85 -13.98
N HIS A 10 -40.00 -42.69 -13.62
CA HIS A 10 -40.26 -42.08 -12.32
C HIS A 10 -41.74 -41.68 -12.32
N ALA A 11 -42.51 -42.20 -11.37
CA ALA A 11 -43.81 -41.63 -11.05
C ALA A 11 -43.56 -40.28 -10.37
N LEU A 12 -43.68 -39.20 -11.13
CA LEU A 12 -43.86 -37.86 -10.58
C LEU A 12 -45.25 -37.83 -9.94
N LEU A 13 -45.31 -37.97 -8.61
CA LEU A 13 -46.46 -37.46 -7.86
C LEU A 13 -46.36 -35.93 -7.87
N SER A 14 -47.22 -35.30 -8.65
CA SER A 14 -47.49 -33.87 -8.56
C SER A 14 -48.37 -33.61 -7.34
N PHE A 15 -47.79 -33.07 -6.26
CA PHE A 15 -48.55 -32.39 -5.21
C PHE A 15 -49.20 -31.15 -5.82
N SER A 16 -50.53 -31.08 -5.84
CA SER A 16 -51.27 -29.85 -6.13
C SER A 16 -51.82 -29.31 -4.82
N LEU A 17 -51.14 -28.32 -4.23
CA LEU A 17 -51.67 -27.53 -3.11
C LEU A 17 -52.67 -26.52 -3.68
N LEU A 18 -53.97 -26.80 -3.54
CA LEU A 18 -55.03 -25.82 -3.80
C LEU A 18 -55.28 -25.02 -2.50
N PHE A 19 -54.81 -23.77 -2.47
CA PHE A 19 -55.13 -22.84 -1.39
C PHE A 19 -56.55 -22.30 -1.58
N SER A 20 -57.47 -22.71 -0.70
CA SER A 20 -58.76 -22.04 -0.52
C SER A 20 -58.54 -20.76 0.29
N THR A 21 -58.78 -19.60 -0.31
CA THR A 21 -58.74 -18.31 0.41
C THR A 21 -60.08 -18.08 1.12
N SER A 22 -60.22 -18.58 2.35
CA SER A 22 -61.12 -17.98 3.34
C SER A 22 -60.65 -18.29 4.76
N ASN A 23 -60.80 -17.30 5.63
CA ASN A 23 -60.18 -17.17 6.96
C ASN A 23 -60.36 -18.36 7.93
N THR A 24 -59.31 -18.50 8.76
CA THR A 24 -59.14 -19.27 10.01
C THR A 24 -59.02 -20.80 9.90
N SER A 25 -57.84 -21.28 10.31
CA SER A 25 -57.28 -22.64 10.27
C SER A 25 -56.61 -23.04 8.95
N SER A 26 -55.28 -23.01 8.96
CA SER A 26 -54.39 -23.52 7.91
C SER A 26 -54.49 -25.04 7.84
N GLN A 27 -55.58 -25.58 7.29
CA GLN A 27 -55.71 -27.02 7.11
C GLN A 27 -54.85 -27.47 5.93
N ILE A 28 -53.84 -28.30 6.19
CA ILE A 28 -53.19 -29.08 5.13
C ILE A 28 -54.18 -30.18 4.74
N LEU A 29 -54.83 -30.03 3.60
CA LEU A 29 -55.55 -31.11 2.93
C LEU A 29 -54.49 -32.07 2.36
N ILE A 30 -54.28 -33.20 3.03
CA ILE A 30 -53.62 -34.34 2.41
C ILE A 30 -54.71 -35.07 1.62
N GLU A 31 -55.07 -34.55 0.45
CA GLU A 31 -55.88 -35.29 -0.52
C GLU A 31 -55.00 -36.38 -1.14
N GLN A 32 -54.83 -37.48 -0.42
CA GLN A 32 -54.42 -38.72 -1.06
C GLN A 32 -55.68 -39.37 -1.60
N GLU A 33 -56.07 -39.06 -2.85
CA GLU A 33 -56.87 -40.00 -3.64
C GLU A 33 -55.98 -41.21 -3.96
N ALA A 34 -55.73 -42.05 -2.95
CA ALA A 34 -55.07 -43.32 -3.15
C ALA A 34 -56.05 -44.19 -3.96
N GLU A 35 -55.65 -44.54 -5.19
CA GLU A 35 -56.17 -45.75 -5.81
C GLU A 35 -56.03 -46.87 -4.76
N ILE A 36 -57.14 -47.50 -4.38
CA ILE A 36 -57.29 -48.26 -3.12
C ILE A 36 -56.30 -49.45 -3.03
N ASP A 37 -55.05 -49.18 -2.66
CA ASP A 37 -53.96 -50.11 -2.38
C ASP A 37 -53.85 -50.23 -0.84
N PHE A 38 -54.67 -51.09 -0.24
CA PHE A 38 -54.74 -51.32 1.20
C PHE A 38 -54.07 -52.64 1.59
N THR A 39 -53.49 -52.68 2.79
CA THR A 39 -52.99 -53.93 3.38
C THR A 39 -54.06 -54.48 4.31
N TYR A 40 -54.65 -55.64 3.97
CA TYR A 40 -55.61 -56.33 4.82
C TYR A 40 -54.90 -57.22 5.85
N SER A 41 -55.34 -57.18 7.10
CA SER A 41 -54.96 -58.18 8.11
C SER A 41 -56.12 -58.49 9.03
N GLY A 42 -56.27 -59.76 9.41
CA GLY A 42 -57.31 -60.23 10.33
C GLY A 42 -58.01 -61.52 9.91
N PRO A 43 -58.86 -62.10 10.77
CA PRO A 43 -59.69 -63.24 10.41
C PRO A 43 -60.84 -62.80 9.49
N GLY A 44 -61.07 -63.52 8.38
CA GLY A 44 -62.17 -63.27 7.44
C GLY A 44 -61.73 -62.87 6.03
N ASN A 45 -62.70 -62.56 5.18
CA ASN A 45 -62.47 -62.08 3.82
C ASN A 45 -62.75 -60.56 3.77
N ALA A 46 -61.72 -59.73 3.58
CA ALA A 46 -61.93 -58.43 2.96
C ALA A 46 -61.99 -58.61 1.44
N SER A 47 -62.89 -57.90 0.78
CA SER A 47 -62.96 -57.95 -0.69
C SER A 47 -63.30 -56.59 -1.27
N ILE A 48 -62.64 -56.24 -2.37
CA ILE A 48 -62.96 -55.06 -3.16
C ILE A 48 -64.27 -55.32 -3.90
N LYS A 49 -65.25 -54.43 -3.76
CA LYS A 49 -66.53 -54.48 -4.48
C LYS A 49 -66.68 -53.24 -5.37
N PRO A 50 -67.16 -53.40 -6.62
CA PRO A 50 -67.55 -52.26 -7.44
C PRO A 50 -68.93 -51.74 -7.00
N ARG A 51 -69.05 -50.43 -6.76
CA ARG A 51 -70.29 -49.76 -6.36
C ARG A 51 -70.46 -48.44 -7.11
N SER A 52 -71.67 -48.11 -7.55
CA SER A 52 -71.90 -46.94 -8.41
C SER A 52 -71.70 -45.60 -7.69
N MET A 53 -71.85 -45.58 -6.36
CA MET A 53 -71.79 -44.38 -5.52
C MET A 53 -70.54 -44.32 -4.63
N ALA A 54 -69.65 -45.31 -4.73
CA ALA A 54 -68.39 -45.33 -4.02
C ALA A 54 -67.34 -44.46 -4.73
N SER A 55 -66.36 -43.94 -3.97
CA SER A 55 -65.18 -43.26 -4.52
C SER A 55 -64.45 -44.16 -5.52
N ASN A 56 -64.11 -43.62 -6.69
CA ASN A 56 -63.54 -44.39 -7.81
C ASN A 56 -64.33 -45.67 -8.17
N GLN A 57 -65.62 -45.69 -7.84
CA GLN A 57 -66.55 -46.81 -7.99
C GLN A 57 -66.10 -48.11 -7.29
N LYS A 58 -65.26 -48.04 -6.26
CA LYS A 58 -64.73 -49.21 -5.52
C LYS A 58 -64.86 -49.00 -4.02
N THR A 59 -65.12 -50.08 -3.30
CA THR A 59 -65.14 -50.09 -1.82
C THR A 59 -64.52 -51.37 -1.28
N VAL A 60 -64.12 -51.35 -0.01
CA VAL A 60 -63.59 -52.51 0.71
C VAL A 60 -64.62 -52.98 1.73
N TYR A 61 -65.16 -54.18 1.48
CA TYR A 61 -66.09 -54.84 2.41
C TYR A 61 -65.34 -55.60 3.49
N ILE A 62 -65.58 -55.25 4.75
CA ILE A 62 -65.04 -55.92 5.93
C ILE A 62 -66.19 -56.65 6.63
N SER A 63 -66.10 -57.97 6.78
CA SER A 63 -67.25 -58.82 7.15
C SER A 63 -67.01 -59.74 8.34
N ALA A 64 -65.90 -59.54 9.06
CA ALA A 64 -65.50 -60.41 10.15
C ALA A 64 -65.00 -59.57 11.34
N GLN A 65 -65.48 -59.91 12.53
CA GLN A 65 -65.05 -59.23 13.75
C GLN A 65 -63.54 -59.42 13.93
N GLY A 66 -62.83 -58.33 14.22
CA GLY A 66 -61.38 -58.32 14.36
C GLY A 66 -60.61 -58.10 13.05
N ALA A 67 -61.31 -57.97 11.91
CA ALA A 67 -60.69 -57.59 10.65
C ALA A 67 -60.36 -56.09 10.62
N GLN A 68 -59.20 -55.73 10.06
CA GLN A 68 -58.75 -54.35 9.98
C GLN A 68 -58.27 -53.95 8.58
N LEU A 69 -58.49 -52.68 8.24
CA LEU A 69 -57.86 -51.99 7.12
C LEU A 69 -56.79 -51.07 7.67
N SER A 70 -55.57 -51.14 7.13
CA SER A 70 -54.43 -50.37 7.64
C SER A 70 -53.71 -49.60 6.53
N TRP A 71 -53.28 -48.39 6.86
CA TRP A 71 -52.49 -47.50 6.01
C TRP A 71 -51.28 -47.00 6.79
N THR A 72 -50.08 -47.13 6.21
CA THR A 72 -48.89 -46.47 6.74
C THR A 72 -48.68 -45.17 5.96
N ILE A 73 -48.65 -44.05 6.66
CA ILE A 73 -48.59 -42.71 6.07
C ILE A 73 -47.36 -41.99 6.61
N ASP A 74 -46.54 -41.44 5.72
CA ASP A 74 -45.44 -40.55 6.08
C ASP A 74 -46.01 -39.16 6.41
N LEU A 75 -45.98 -38.77 7.69
CA LEU A 75 -46.51 -37.49 8.13
C LEU A 75 -45.54 -36.34 7.78
N PRO A 76 -46.00 -35.25 7.14
CA PRO A 76 -45.12 -34.18 6.66
C PRO A 76 -44.55 -33.29 7.77
N ALA A 77 -45.18 -33.27 8.94
CA ALA A 77 -44.75 -32.51 10.11
C ALA A 77 -45.38 -33.10 11.39
N ALA A 78 -44.76 -32.85 12.54
CA ALA A 78 -45.36 -33.15 13.83
C ALA A 78 -46.55 -32.21 14.09
N GLY A 79 -47.66 -32.73 14.59
CA GLY A 79 -48.86 -31.94 14.83
C GLY A 79 -50.07 -32.76 15.26
N GLU A 80 -51.21 -32.09 15.49
CA GLU A 80 -52.48 -32.77 15.71
C GLU A 80 -53.10 -33.17 14.37
N TYR A 81 -53.51 -34.43 14.26
CA TYR A 81 -54.11 -34.99 13.05
C TYR A 81 -55.56 -35.40 13.30
N PHE A 82 -56.37 -35.35 12.25
CA PHE A 82 -57.79 -35.64 12.30
C PHE A 82 -58.20 -36.56 11.15
N LEU A 83 -59.11 -37.49 11.44
CA LEU A 83 -59.59 -38.51 10.51
C LEU A 83 -61.10 -38.43 10.34
N ASN A 84 -61.60 -38.46 9.10
CA ASN A 84 -62.96 -38.89 8.82
C ASN A 84 -62.93 -39.96 7.72
N PHE A 85 -64.00 -40.74 7.62
CA PHE A 85 -64.14 -41.74 6.56
C PHE A 85 -65.61 -41.89 6.17
N ARG A 86 -65.84 -42.48 5.00
CA ARG A 86 -67.17 -42.87 4.56
C ARG A 86 -67.38 -44.36 4.70
N TYR A 87 -68.57 -44.72 5.15
CA TYR A 87 -68.98 -46.10 5.29
C TYR A 87 -70.38 -46.32 4.71
N SER A 88 -70.62 -47.54 4.24
CA SER A 88 -71.96 -48.08 4.03
C SER A 88 -72.17 -49.22 5.02
N ASN A 89 -73.36 -49.26 5.62
CA ASN A 89 -73.77 -50.31 6.55
C ASN A 89 -75.24 -50.70 6.31
N ASP A 90 -75.53 -52.00 6.24
CA ASP A 90 -76.84 -52.59 5.96
C ASP A 90 -77.31 -53.44 7.13
N ASN A 91 -77.64 -52.76 8.22
CA ASN A 91 -78.04 -53.40 9.46
C ASN A 91 -79.53 -53.75 9.40
N PHE A 92 -79.88 -55.03 9.19
CA PHE A 92 -81.28 -55.43 9.02
C PHE A 92 -82.13 -55.18 10.30
N ASN A 93 -83.09 -54.25 10.16
CA ASN A 93 -84.27 -53.99 11.00
C ASN A 93 -84.22 -54.50 12.46
N GLY A 94 -83.36 -53.88 13.29
CA GLY A 94 -83.25 -54.16 14.73
C GLY A 94 -82.02 -54.98 15.15
N SER A 95 -81.17 -55.38 14.21
CA SER A 95 -79.85 -55.97 14.52
C SER A 95 -78.94 -54.94 15.20
N PRO A 96 -78.08 -55.33 16.17
CA PRO A 96 -77.14 -54.39 16.79
C PRO A 96 -76.14 -53.86 15.76
N LEU A 97 -75.76 -52.59 15.88
CA LEU A 97 -74.89 -51.91 14.91
C LEU A 97 -73.49 -52.52 14.88
N ASP A 98 -72.92 -52.59 13.67
CA ASP A 98 -71.50 -52.78 13.46
C ASP A 98 -70.71 -51.60 14.06
N SER A 99 -69.51 -51.85 14.59
CA SER A 99 -68.67 -50.81 15.17
C SER A 99 -67.26 -50.80 14.61
N ILE A 100 -66.76 -49.62 14.28
CA ILE A 100 -65.39 -49.40 13.82
C ILE A 100 -64.58 -48.72 14.94
N SER A 101 -63.45 -49.32 15.26
CA SER A 101 -62.42 -48.75 16.13
C SER A 101 -61.27 -48.22 15.28
N ILE A 102 -60.86 -46.98 15.52
CA ILE A 102 -59.72 -46.32 14.89
C ILE A 102 -58.50 -46.57 15.76
N LEU A 103 -57.45 -47.13 15.15
CA LEU A 103 -56.16 -47.35 15.81
C LEU A 103 -55.06 -46.53 15.14
N VAL A 104 -54.12 -46.05 15.95
CA VAL A 104 -52.88 -45.42 15.51
C VAL A 104 -51.74 -46.25 16.10
N ASP A 105 -50.89 -46.82 15.23
CA ASP A 105 -49.84 -47.79 15.60
C ASP A 105 -50.35 -48.93 16.50
N GLY A 106 -51.57 -49.39 16.21
CA GLY A 106 -52.24 -50.47 16.95
C GLY A 106 -52.83 -50.05 18.30
N GLN A 107 -52.73 -48.77 18.70
CA GLN A 107 -53.39 -48.24 19.89
C GLN A 107 -54.75 -47.66 19.56
N PHE A 108 -55.78 -47.99 20.33
CA PHE A 108 -57.13 -47.43 20.15
C PHE A 108 -57.14 -45.92 20.45
N VAL A 109 -57.69 -45.14 19.52
CA VAL A 109 -57.82 -43.68 19.67
C VAL A 109 -59.27 -43.24 19.74
N ALA A 110 -60.11 -43.74 18.83
CA ALA A 110 -61.52 -43.39 18.76
C ALA A 110 -62.34 -44.53 18.14
N GLY A 111 -63.65 -44.43 18.14
CA GLY A 111 -64.50 -45.39 17.45
C GLY A 111 -65.92 -44.87 17.26
N THR A 112 -66.64 -45.52 16.36
CA THR A 112 -68.03 -45.18 16.04
C THR A 112 -68.88 -46.41 15.83
N LEU A 113 -70.17 -46.27 16.11
CA LEU A 113 -71.19 -47.20 15.62
C LEU A 113 -71.54 -46.79 14.19
N CYS A 114 -71.58 -47.75 13.28
CA CYS A 114 -71.99 -47.53 11.90
C CYS A 114 -73.51 -47.67 11.83
N ALA A 115 -74.22 -46.57 11.61
CA ALA A 115 -75.68 -46.58 11.49
C ALA A 115 -76.12 -47.28 10.19
N ASP A 116 -77.32 -47.84 10.17
CA ASP A 116 -77.92 -48.34 8.93
C ASP A 116 -78.06 -47.19 7.92
N THR A 117 -77.45 -47.35 6.75
CA THR A 117 -77.45 -46.36 5.67
C THR A 117 -78.72 -46.41 4.81
N GLY A 118 -79.62 -47.37 5.08
CA GLY A 118 -81.01 -47.33 4.64
C GLY A 118 -81.27 -47.84 3.23
N ASP A 119 -80.35 -48.61 2.63
CA ASP A 119 -80.53 -49.17 1.29
C ASP A 119 -81.12 -50.59 1.26
N GLY A 120 -81.44 -51.15 2.43
CA GLY A 120 -82.23 -52.37 2.61
C GLY A 120 -81.62 -53.61 1.95
N GLY A 121 -80.29 -53.67 1.88
CA GLY A 121 -79.53 -54.77 1.27
C GLY A 121 -79.51 -54.77 -0.24
N PHE A 122 -79.97 -53.69 -0.88
CA PHE A 122 -79.96 -53.55 -2.34
C PHE A 122 -78.66 -52.97 -2.91
N GLY A 123 -77.57 -53.05 -2.15
CA GLY A 123 -76.24 -53.14 -2.74
C GLY A 123 -75.25 -52.09 -2.32
N TRP A 124 -75.31 -51.58 -1.09
CA TRP A 124 -74.30 -50.71 -0.47
C TRP A 124 -73.97 -49.52 -1.36
N ASN A 125 -75.02 -48.88 -1.89
CA ASN A 125 -74.94 -47.75 -2.80
C ASN A 125 -75.21 -46.41 -2.10
N VAL A 126 -75.42 -46.42 -0.79
CA VAL A 126 -75.54 -45.23 0.05
C VAL A 126 -74.42 -45.25 1.08
N PHE A 127 -73.63 -44.18 1.12
CA PHE A 127 -72.52 -44.02 2.06
C PHE A 127 -72.79 -42.81 2.96
N GLU A 128 -72.49 -42.96 4.24
CA GLU A 128 -72.46 -41.88 5.20
C GLU A 128 -71.02 -41.51 5.55
N THR A 129 -70.75 -40.21 5.71
CA THR A 129 -69.48 -39.73 6.24
C THR A 129 -69.56 -39.68 7.76
N THR A 130 -68.54 -40.19 8.44
CA THR A 130 -68.44 -40.08 9.89
C THR A 130 -68.23 -38.63 10.34
N ALA A 131 -68.44 -38.36 11.63
CA ALA A 131 -67.82 -37.18 12.25
C ALA A 131 -66.28 -37.25 12.13
N THR A 132 -65.63 -36.10 12.29
CA THR A 132 -64.16 -36.01 12.34
C THR A 132 -63.66 -36.43 13.72
N PHE A 133 -62.71 -37.38 13.75
CA PHE A 133 -62.05 -37.87 14.96
C PHE A 133 -60.65 -37.26 15.09
N SER A 134 -60.30 -36.73 16.27
CA SER A 134 -58.90 -36.37 16.56
C SER A 134 -58.09 -37.64 16.77
N LEU A 135 -56.94 -37.73 16.10
CA LEU A 135 -55.94 -38.78 16.26
C LEU A 135 -54.90 -38.42 17.33
N GLY A 136 -54.95 -37.18 17.87
CA GLY A 136 -53.98 -36.64 18.79
C GLY A 136 -52.70 -36.12 18.12
N MET A 137 -51.71 -35.79 18.96
CA MET A 137 -50.40 -35.30 18.51
C MET A 137 -49.54 -36.45 17.97
N LEU A 138 -49.17 -36.37 16.70
CA LEU A 138 -48.31 -37.34 16.02
C LEU A 138 -46.97 -36.68 15.63
N ALA A 139 -45.90 -37.47 15.62
CA ALA A 139 -44.56 -37.02 15.22
C ALA A 139 -44.40 -36.99 13.69
N ASP A 140 -43.36 -36.33 13.18
CA ASP A 140 -42.98 -36.28 11.76
C ASP A 140 -42.31 -37.58 11.28
N GLN A 141 -43.00 -38.70 11.48
CA GLN A 141 -42.53 -40.05 11.16
C GLN A 141 -43.67 -40.90 10.56
N PRO A 142 -43.35 -42.04 9.92
CA PRO A 142 -44.38 -42.94 9.38
C PRO A 142 -45.29 -43.46 10.49
N VAL A 143 -46.61 -43.32 10.32
CA VAL A 143 -47.63 -43.80 11.27
C VAL A 143 -48.58 -44.80 10.60
N THR A 144 -49.02 -45.82 11.32
CA THR A 144 -50.01 -46.78 10.82
C THR A 144 -51.40 -46.49 11.38
N ILE A 145 -52.31 -46.01 10.54
CA ILE A 145 -53.72 -45.81 10.88
C ILE A 145 -54.49 -47.09 10.52
N SER A 146 -55.36 -47.57 11.39
CA SER A 146 -56.20 -48.75 11.13
C SER A 146 -57.67 -48.53 11.48
N LEU A 147 -58.57 -49.01 10.63
CA LEU A 147 -59.99 -49.17 10.94
C LEU A 147 -60.27 -50.65 11.24
N LEU A 148 -60.57 -50.95 12.50
CA LEU A 148 -60.86 -52.30 13.01
C LEU A 148 -62.37 -52.49 13.20
N LEU A 149 -62.93 -53.53 12.60
CA LEU A 149 -64.30 -53.95 12.86
C LEU A 149 -64.40 -54.63 14.23
N SER A 150 -64.75 -53.85 15.26
CA SER A 150 -64.72 -54.24 16.67
C SER A 150 -65.96 -55.00 17.13
N ALA A 151 -67.11 -54.76 16.50
CA ALA A 151 -68.32 -55.58 16.60
C ALA A 151 -68.87 -55.79 15.19
N ASN A 152 -69.25 -57.03 14.87
CA ASN A 152 -69.67 -57.43 13.52
C ASN A 152 -70.98 -58.22 13.53
N TYR A 153 -71.94 -57.82 12.71
CA TYR A 153 -73.24 -58.44 12.47
C TYR A 153 -73.50 -58.59 10.97
N THR A 154 -73.29 -57.53 10.19
CA THR A 154 -73.53 -57.50 8.73
C THR A 154 -72.29 -57.09 7.93
N GLY A 155 -71.33 -56.43 8.59
CA GLY A 155 -70.09 -55.95 8.00
C GLY A 155 -70.21 -54.52 7.49
N VAL A 156 -69.09 -53.88 7.18
CA VAL A 156 -69.03 -52.47 6.78
C VAL A 156 -68.23 -52.33 5.50
N GLU A 157 -68.72 -51.50 4.57
CA GLU A 157 -68.01 -51.13 3.33
C GLU A 157 -67.38 -49.74 3.49
N ILE A 158 -66.05 -49.63 3.31
CA ILE A 158 -65.30 -48.36 3.39
C ILE A 158 -64.81 -47.99 1.99
N ASP A 159 -65.09 -46.77 1.53
CA ASP A 159 -64.68 -46.31 0.21
C ASP A 159 -63.81 -45.05 0.20
N TYR A 160 -63.82 -44.27 1.28
CA TYR A 160 -63.11 -43.01 1.37
C TYR A 160 -62.63 -42.75 2.78
N LEU A 161 -61.46 -42.11 2.89
CA LEU A 161 -60.83 -41.69 4.12
C LEU A 161 -60.14 -40.35 3.87
N GLU A 162 -60.32 -39.40 4.79
CA GLU A 162 -59.69 -38.08 4.75
C GLU A 162 -58.85 -37.89 6.00
N LEU A 163 -57.57 -37.55 5.81
CA LEU A 163 -56.65 -37.18 6.87
C LEU A 163 -56.33 -35.68 6.75
N THR A 164 -56.64 -34.91 7.79
CA THR A 164 -56.32 -33.48 7.87
C THR A 164 -55.41 -33.20 9.07
N SER A 165 -54.69 -32.07 9.05
CA SER A 165 -53.82 -31.66 10.18
C SER A 165 -53.93 -30.17 10.46
N ASP A 166 -53.74 -29.82 11.74
CA ASP A 166 -53.48 -28.45 12.21
C ASP A 166 -51.97 -28.18 12.38
N ALA A 167 -51.11 -28.97 11.72
CA ALA A 167 -49.66 -28.83 11.82
C ALA A 167 -49.22 -27.46 11.27
N LEU A 168 -48.65 -26.61 12.13
CA LEU A 168 -48.00 -25.37 11.72
C LEU A 168 -46.81 -25.74 10.82
N LEU A 169 -46.70 -25.13 9.62
CA LEU A 169 -45.50 -25.32 8.79
C LEU A 169 -44.26 -24.97 9.63
N PRO A 170 -43.14 -25.71 9.55
CA PRO A 170 -41.92 -25.26 10.22
C PRO A 170 -41.46 -23.92 9.61
N VAL A 171 -40.89 -23.03 10.43
CA VAL A 171 -40.20 -21.85 9.89
C VAL A 171 -39.01 -22.29 9.03
N PRO A 172 -38.64 -21.56 7.97
CA PRO A 172 -37.60 -22.01 7.06
C PRO A 172 -36.22 -22.08 7.75
N PRO A 173 -35.31 -22.96 7.31
CA PRO A 173 -33.93 -22.95 7.79
C PRO A 173 -33.15 -21.69 7.32
N ALA A 174 -32.01 -21.43 7.96
CA ALA A 174 -31.14 -20.32 7.58
C ALA A 174 -30.56 -20.54 6.17
N PRO A 175 -30.58 -19.53 5.28
CA PRO A 175 -29.95 -19.62 3.97
C PRO A 175 -28.42 -19.67 4.06
N GLN A 176 -27.79 -20.40 3.14
CA GLN A 176 -26.33 -20.40 2.97
C GLN A 176 -25.91 -19.28 2.02
N LEU A 177 -25.06 -18.36 2.49
CA LEU A 177 -24.53 -17.26 1.65
C LEU A 177 -23.47 -17.79 0.67
N LEU A 178 -23.42 -17.23 -0.53
CA LEU A 178 -22.53 -17.67 -1.61
C LEU A 178 -21.59 -16.55 -2.08
N THR A 179 -22.13 -15.43 -2.58
CA THR A 179 -21.31 -14.31 -3.07
C THR A 179 -21.83 -12.96 -2.61
N PRO A 180 -20.96 -11.96 -2.35
CA PRO A 180 -19.51 -12.09 -2.14
C PRO A 180 -19.18 -13.11 -1.04
N VAL A 181 -18.06 -13.82 -1.17
CA VAL A 181 -17.60 -14.73 -0.10
C VAL A 181 -17.22 -13.93 1.13
N ASP A 182 -17.20 -14.56 2.30
CA ASP A 182 -16.85 -13.89 3.54
C ASP A 182 -15.43 -13.30 3.47
N GLY A 183 -15.28 -12.02 3.81
CA GLY A 183 -14.03 -11.27 3.73
C GLY A 183 -13.57 -10.90 2.31
N ALA A 184 -14.44 -10.99 1.29
CA ALA A 184 -14.05 -10.65 -0.08
C ALA A 184 -13.59 -9.19 -0.22
N THR A 185 -12.46 -8.97 -0.89
CA THR A 185 -11.97 -7.64 -1.31
C THR A 185 -12.34 -7.36 -2.77
N ASP A 186 -12.11 -6.13 -3.22
CA ASP A 186 -12.26 -5.69 -4.62
C ASP A 186 -13.67 -5.91 -5.20
N VAL A 187 -14.67 -5.83 -4.35
CA VAL A 187 -16.06 -6.01 -4.75
C VAL A 187 -16.56 -4.74 -5.43
N ALA A 188 -17.08 -4.84 -6.67
CA ALA A 188 -17.60 -3.67 -7.38
C ALA A 188 -18.63 -2.87 -6.55
N THR A 189 -18.82 -1.57 -6.83
CA THR A 189 -19.77 -0.69 -6.13
C THR A 189 -21.25 -1.08 -6.28
N ASN A 190 -21.55 -1.98 -7.21
CA ASN A 190 -22.89 -2.51 -7.45
C ASN A 190 -22.87 -4.05 -7.48
N PRO A 191 -22.48 -4.72 -6.37
CA PRO A 191 -22.32 -6.16 -6.37
C PRO A 191 -23.68 -6.87 -6.29
N THR A 192 -23.71 -8.12 -6.74
CA THR A 192 -24.88 -8.99 -6.56
C THR A 192 -24.62 -9.96 -5.41
N LEU A 193 -25.43 -9.83 -4.36
CA LEU A 193 -25.50 -10.79 -3.27
C LEU A 193 -26.23 -12.04 -3.76
N THR A 194 -25.69 -13.24 -3.50
CA THR A 194 -26.34 -14.51 -3.83
C THR A 194 -26.27 -15.50 -2.67
N TRP A 195 -27.33 -16.31 -2.52
CA TRP A 195 -27.44 -17.34 -1.49
C TRP A 195 -28.15 -18.58 -2.04
N ALA A 196 -28.00 -19.72 -1.35
CA ALA A 196 -28.69 -20.96 -1.71
C ALA A 196 -30.18 -20.91 -1.33
N ALA A 197 -31.03 -21.49 -2.18
CA ALA A 197 -32.45 -21.64 -1.89
C ALA A 197 -32.67 -22.52 -0.64
N SER A 198 -33.44 -22.04 0.32
CA SER A 198 -33.88 -22.78 1.50
C SER A 198 -35.27 -23.37 1.28
N THR A 199 -35.50 -24.57 1.80
CA THR A 199 -36.78 -25.29 1.66
C THR A 199 -37.90 -24.60 2.42
N GLY A 200 -39.09 -24.51 1.83
CA GLY A 200 -40.29 -23.97 2.48
C GLY A 200 -40.27 -22.44 2.68
N VAL A 201 -39.46 -21.71 1.89
CA VAL A 201 -39.41 -20.24 1.89
C VAL A 201 -40.37 -19.65 0.87
N ASP A 202 -41.18 -18.68 1.30
CA ASP A 202 -42.00 -17.85 0.41
C ASP A 202 -41.25 -16.58 -0.02
N SER A 203 -40.42 -16.02 0.86
CA SER A 203 -39.59 -14.84 0.59
C SER A 203 -38.34 -14.77 1.47
N TYR A 204 -37.32 -14.04 1.04
CA TYR A 204 -36.11 -13.76 1.80
C TYR A 204 -36.07 -12.31 2.24
N ARG A 205 -35.62 -12.06 3.47
CA ARG A 205 -35.23 -10.73 3.94
C ARG A 205 -33.72 -10.60 3.91
N VAL A 206 -33.21 -9.59 3.20
CA VAL A 206 -31.79 -9.28 3.02
C VAL A 206 -31.46 -8.02 3.79
N VAL A 207 -30.44 -8.06 4.64
CA VAL A 207 -29.98 -6.89 5.39
C VAL A 207 -28.50 -6.68 5.15
N VAL A 208 -28.13 -5.44 4.81
CA VAL A 208 -26.74 -4.98 4.64
C VAL A 208 -26.51 -3.77 5.54
N ALA A 209 -25.36 -3.71 6.20
CA ALA A 209 -24.98 -2.65 7.11
C ALA A 209 -23.50 -2.29 6.98
N THR A 210 -23.08 -1.15 7.51
CA THR A 210 -21.67 -0.75 7.59
C THR A 210 -20.98 -1.21 8.88
N ASP A 211 -21.70 -1.88 9.78
CA ASP A 211 -21.18 -2.46 11.02
C ASP A 211 -21.70 -3.89 11.25
N ALA A 212 -20.89 -4.72 11.90
CA ALA A 212 -21.22 -6.11 12.22
C ALA A 212 -22.43 -6.26 13.18
N GLY A 213 -22.76 -5.21 13.93
CA GLY A 213 -23.92 -5.16 14.81
C GLY A 213 -25.24 -4.88 14.08
N PHE A 214 -25.19 -4.54 12.79
CA PHE A 214 -26.34 -4.08 12.00
C PHE A 214 -27.06 -2.88 12.64
N SER A 215 -26.30 -1.95 13.23
CA SER A 215 -26.83 -0.70 13.80
C SER A 215 -27.03 0.38 12.73
N ASN A 216 -26.16 0.38 11.72
CA ASN A 216 -26.11 1.30 10.58
C ASN A 216 -26.51 0.56 9.30
N VAL A 217 -27.80 0.27 9.18
CA VAL A 217 -28.36 -0.49 8.06
C VAL A 217 -28.43 0.38 6.80
N VAL A 218 -27.87 -0.14 5.70
CA VAL A 218 -27.93 0.50 4.37
C VAL A 218 -28.96 -0.14 3.43
N VAL A 219 -29.28 -1.43 3.65
CA VAL A 219 -30.33 -2.16 2.92
C VAL A 219 -31.08 -3.06 3.89
N ASP A 220 -32.41 -3.08 3.79
CA ASP A 220 -33.31 -3.97 4.52
C ASP A 220 -34.54 -4.27 3.66
N GLU A 221 -34.44 -5.32 2.85
CA GLU A 221 -35.37 -5.54 1.75
C GLU A 221 -35.88 -6.98 1.72
N THR A 222 -37.05 -7.18 1.10
CA THR A 222 -37.66 -8.52 0.94
C THR A 222 -37.76 -8.89 -0.54
N THR A 223 -37.38 -10.12 -0.89
CA THR A 223 -37.37 -10.61 -2.27
C THR A 223 -37.78 -12.09 -2.35
N GLY A 224 -38.44 -12.48 -3.45
CA GLY A 224 -38.70 -13.89 -3.75
C GLY A 224 -37.54 -14.61 -4.45
N ASN A 225 -36.51 -13.86 -4.86
CA ASN A 225 -35.34 -14.41 -5.55
C ASN A 225 -34.26 -14.84 -4.56
N THR A 226 -33.28 -15.61 -5.03
CA THR A 226 -32.08 -16.00 -4.26
C THR A 226 -30.89 -15.08 -4.51
N SER A 227 -31.16 -13.86 -4.95
CA SER A 227 -30.15 -12.85 -5.24
C SER A 227 -30.70 -11.44 -5.02
N TRP A 228 -29.81 -10.52 -4.66
CA TRP A 228 -30.10 -9.10 -4.52
C TRP A 228 -28.97 -8.24 -5.09
N MET A 229 -29.29 -7.34 -6.03
CA MET A 229 -28.31 -6.42 -6.60
C MET A 229 -28.26 -5.14 -5.76
N LEU A 230 -27.09 -4.84 -5.21
CA LEU A 230 -26.83 -3.59 -4.51
C LEU A 230 -26.46 -2.50 -5.53
N SER A 231 -26.67 -1.25 -5.14
CA SER A 231 -26.27 -0.11 -5.96
C SER A 231 -25.75 1.04 -5.10
N GLY A 232 -24.78 1.77 -5.64
CA GLY A 232 -24.27 3.00 -5.03
C GLY A 232 -23.52 2.78 -3.71
N LEU A 233 -22.86 1.64 -3.55
CA LEU A 233 -21.98 1.45 -2.39
C LEU A 233 -20.79 2.40 -2.47
N THR A 234 -20.35 2.89 -1.32
CA THR A 234 -19.20 3.78 -1.20
C THR A 234 -17.91 3.00 -1.45
N GLN A 235 -17.08 3.50 -2.37
CA GLN A 235 -15.75 2.91 -2.64
C GLN A 235 -14.90 2.88 -1.37
N GLY A 236 -14.11 1.83 -1.17
CA GLY A 236 -13.21 1.68 -0.02
C GLY A 236 -13.93 1.41 1.31
N SER A 237 -15.26 1.23 1.29
CA SER A 237 -16.04 0.97 2.50
C SER A 237 -16.33 -0.53 2.68
N GLY A 238 -16.22 -1.00 3.92
CA GLY A 238 -16.59 -2.35 4.32
C GLY A 238 -18.09 -2.46 4.60
N TYR A 239 -18.68 -3.59 4.21
CA TYR A 239 -20.09 -3.90 4.43
C TYR A 239 -20.27 -5.31 5.02
N PHE A 240 -21.28 -5.45 5.86
CA PHE A 240 -21.71 -6.70 6.48
C PHE A 240 -23.12 -7.04 5.98
N TRP A 241 -23.36 -8.31 5.66
CA TRP A 241 -24.67 -8.73 5.17
C TRP A 241 -25.11 -10.07 5.71
N ARG A 242 -26.44 -10.24 5.80
CA ARG A 242 -27.10 -11.48 6.23
C ARG A 242 -28.47 -11.62 5.57
N VAL A 243 -28.94 -12.85 5.46
CA VAL A 243 -30.23 -13.20 4.84
C VAL A 243 -30.99 -14.16 5.73
N ARG A 244 -32.33 -14.08 5.75
CA ARG A 244 -33.20 -15.11 6.34
C ARG A 244 -34.39 -15.42 5.44
N GLY A 245 -34.87 -16.67 5.50
CA GLY A 245 -36.11 -17.07 4.85
C GLY A 245 -37.34 -16.79 5.71
N THR A 246 -38.47 -16.51 5.07
CA THR A 246 -39.76 -16.25 5.71
C THR A 246 -40.86 -17.04 4.98
N ASN A 247 -41.79 -17.61 5.74
CA ASN A 247 -42.99 -18.24 5.22
C ASN A 247 -44.22 -17.89 6.08
N ALA A 248 -45.36 -18.49 5.78
CA ALA A 248 -46.61 -18.30 6.54
C ALA A 248 -46.49 -18.57 8.06
N SER A 249 -45.55 -19.42 8.49
CA SER A 249 -45.30 -19.71 9.91
C SER A 249 -44.35 -18.71 10.58
N GLY A 250 -43.72 -17.82 9.80
CA GLY A 250 -42.91 -16.72 10.31
C GLY A 250 -41.50 -16.70 9.75
N ASN A 251 -40.62 -16.01 10.47
CA ASN A 251 -39.23 -15.82 10.08
C ASN A 251 -38.36 -16.99 10.56
N GLY A 252 -37.58 -17.55 9.65
CA GLY A 252 -36.47 -18.45 9.98
C GLY A 252 -35.29 -17.70 10.64
N PRO A 253 -34.28 -18.45 11.10
CA PRO A 253 -33.04 -17.87 11.61
C PRO A 253 -32.28 -17.11 10.52
N TRP A 254 -31.45 -16.16 10.94
CA TRP A 254 -30.50 -15.49 10.05
C TRP A 254 -29.39 -16.46 9.62
N SER A 255 -28.87 -16.24 8.41
CA SER A 255 -27.61 -16.81 7.94
C SER A 255 -26.43 -16.41 8.84
N ALA A 256 -25.27 -17.02 8.61
CA ALA A 256 -24.00 -16.41 9.02
C ALA A 256 -23.88 -14.99 8.45
N VAL A 257 -23.15 -14.13 9.15
CA VAL A 257 -22.83 -12.78 8.68
C VAL A 257 -21.60 -12.89 7.81
N PHE A 258 -21.69 -12.42 6.57
CA PHE A 258 -20.54 -12.27 5.69
C PHE A 258 -20.15 -10.80 5.60
N SER A 259 -18.87 -10.52 5.40
CA SER A 259 -18.36 -9.18 5.10
C SER A 259 -17.73 -9.09 3.71
N PHE A 260 -17.65 -7.88 3.15
CA PHE A 260 -16.85 -7.59 1.96
C PHE A 260 -16.40 -6.12 1.92
N LEU A 261 -15.33 -5.84 1.18
CA LEU A 261 -14.77 -4.51 0.93
C LEU A 261 -15.01 -4.09 -0.52
N VAL A 262 -15.57 -2.90 -0.71
CA VAL A 262 -15.87 -2.38 -2.05
C VAL A 262 -14.60 -1.87 -2.72
N SER A 263 -14.35 -2.30 -3.95
CA SER A 263 -13.23 -1.86 -4.78
C SER A 263 -13.19 -0.34 -4.85
N ASN A 264 -12.02 0.19 -4.57
CA ASN A 264 -11.71 1.58 -4.81
C ASN A 264 -10.57 1.59 -5.84
N PRO A 265 -10.88 1.79 -7.14
CA PRO A 265 -9.85 1.82 -8.16
C PRO A 265 -8.87 3.02 -8.05
N GLY A 266 -8.93 3.79 -6.96
CA GLY A 266 -7.92 4.75 -6.53
C GLY A 266 -7.28 4.42 -5.18
N MET A 267 -7.27 3.16 -4.72
CA MET A 267 -6.73 2.72 -3.42
C MET A 267 -5.33 2.13 -3.43
N ASP A 268 -4.60 2.31 -4.51
CA ASP A 268 -3.17 2.05 -4.50
C ASP A 268 -2.53 3.06 -3.56
N VAL A 269 -2.13 2.62 -2.37
CA VAL A 269 -1.23 3.40 -1.53
C VAL A 269 0.08 3.41 -2.26
N GLN A 270 0.50 4.60 -2.71
CA GLN A 270 1.71 4.71 -3.52
C GLN A 270 2.89 4.96 -2.62
N PHE A 271 3.94 4.16 -2.80
CA PHE A 271 5.23 4.42 -2.18
C PHE A 271 6.25 4.75 -3.26
N PHE A 272 7.13 5.69 -2.92
CA PHE A 272 8.20 6.17 -3.78
C PHE A 272 9.49 6.18 -2.97
N ILE A 273 10.60 5.89 -3.63
CA ILE A 273 11.94 6.05 -3.07
C ILE A 273 12.59 7.21 -3.82
N ASP A 274 12.99 8.26 -3.10
CA ASP A 274 13.68 9.38 -3.73
C ASP A 274 15.06 8.95 -4.23
N ASP A 275 15.50 9.61 -5.31
CA ASP A 275 16.88 9.50 -5.77
C ASP A 275 17.84 10.16 -4.78
N ALA A 276 19.06 9.65 -4.72
CA ALA A 276 20.14 10.25 -3.95
C ALA A 276 21.45 10.30 -4.75
N VAL A 277 22.33 11.19 -4.32
CA VAL A 277 23.68 11.33 -4.86
C VAL A 277 24.65 11.29 -3.69
N GLY A 278 25.74 10.55 -3.85
CA GLY A 278 26.79 10.52 -2.83
C GLY A 278 28.10 9.97 -3.35
N SER A 279 29.09 9.88 -2.47
CA SER A 279 30.44 9.45 -2.81
C SER A 279 30.86 8.25 -1.95
N PRO A 280 31.77 7.39 -2.44
CA PRO A 280 32.24 6.22 -1.69
C PRO A 280 32.75 6.58 -0.29
N GLY A 281 32.22 5.92 0.75
CA GLY A 281 32.57 6.14 2.15
C GLY A 281 31.71 7.18 2.89
N THR A 282 30.77 7.86 2.21
CA THR A 282 29.82 8.77 2.87
C THR A 282 28.51 8.07 3.22
N THR A 283 27.74 8.67 4.14
CA THR A 283 26.36 8.25 4.40
C THR A 283 25.41 9.21 3.72
N ILE A 284 24.49 8.67 2.94
CA ILE A 284 23.43 9.38 2.24
C ILE A 284 22.09 9.13 2.92
N GLN A 285 21.17 10.09 2.76
CA GLN A 285 19.79 9.99 3.20
C GLN A 285 18.89 9.80 1.99
N ILE A 286 18.01 8.80 2.06
CA ILE A 286 17.05 8.45 1.01
C ILE A 286 15.67 8.50 1.62
N LEU A 287 14.77 9.26 1.02
CA LEU A 287 13.41 9.43 1.53
C LEU A 287 12.51 8.33 0.97
N ILE A 288 11.72 7.72 1.86
CA ILE A 288 10.55 6.94 1.45
C ILE A 288 9.36 7.88 1.55
N GLN A 289 8.72 8.15 0.42
CA GLN A 289 7.50 8.93 0.36
C GLN A 289 6.29 8.01 0.25
N ILE A 290 5.15 8.47 0.75
CA ILE A 290 3.86 7.80 0.62
C ILE A 290 2.82 8.80 0.10
N ASP A 291 1.97 8.36 -0.82
CA ASP A 291 0.67 8.97 -1.07
C ASP A 291 -0.41 7.98 -0.59
N PRO A 292 -1.13 8.31 0.49
CA PRO A 292 -2.17 7.43 1.02
C PRO A 292 -3.42 7.39 0.15
N SER A 293 -3.51 8.15 -0.95
CA SER A 293 -4.64 8.14 -1.88
C SER A 293 -6.00 8.36 -1.19
N SER A 294 -6.02 9.27 -0.20
CA SER A 294 -7.16 9.56 0.70
C SER A 294 -7.51 8.49 1.74
N ASN A 295 -6.69 7.45 1.94
CA ASN A 295 -6.87 6.48 3.00
C ASN A 295 -6.25 6.94 4.33
N ALA A 296 -6.83 6.50 5.44
CA ALA A 296 -6.20 6.58 6.75
C ALA A 296 -5.37 5.31 6.98
N ILE A 297 -4.05 5.42 6.84
CA ILE A 297 -3.12 4.29 6.99
C ILE A 297 -2.72 4.17 8.45
N CYS A 298 -2.83 2.98 9.02
CA CYS A 298 -2.45 2.68 10.40
C CYS A 298 -1.38 1.59 10.50
N SER A 299 -1.00 0.95 9.40
CA SER A 299 0.16 0.07 9.34
C SER A 299 0.75 0.01 7.93
N PHE A 300 2.04 -0.26 7.83
CA PHE A 300 2.73 -0.56 6.57
C PHE A 300 3.84 -1.59 6.80
N GLY A 301 4.17 -2.34 5.76
CA GLY A 301 5.37 -3.15 5.62
C GLY A 301 5.92 -2.98 4.22
N LEU A 302 7.22 -2.77 4.08
CA LEU A 302 7.91 -2.57 2.82
C LEU A 302 9.13 -3.49 2.77
N ASP A 303 9.26 -4.21 1.67
CA ASP A 303 10.42 -5.06 1.38
C ASP A 303 11.26 -4.40 0.28
N LEU A 304 12.48 -4.00 0.63
CA LEU A 304 13.41 -3.31 -0.25
C LEU A 304 14.60 -4.21 -0.61
N LEU A 305 15.08 -4.10 -1.85
CA LEU A 305 16.32 -4.71 -2.31
C LEU A 305 17.33 -3.66 -2.71
N TYR A 306 18.59 -3.86 -2.33
CA TYR A 306 19.72 -3.01 -2.72
C TYR A 306 20.98 -3.86 -2.92
N ASP A 307 22.00 -3.35 -3.62
CA ASP A 307 23.28 -4.05 -3.80
C ASP A 307 24.17 -3.92 -2.55
N PRO A 308 24.39 -5.00 -1.76
CA PRO A 308 25.21 -4.94 -0.55
C PRO A 308 26.71 -4.82 -0.82
N ASN A 309 27.15 -4.93 -2.08
CA ASN A 309 28.54 -4.65 -2.47
C ASN A 309 28.76 -3.15 -2.73
N VAL A 310 27.70 -2.35 -2.77
CA VAL A 310 27.76 -0.92 -3.05
C VAL A 310 27.23 -0.09 -1.88
N LEU A 311 26.14 -0.51 -1.25
CA LEU A 311 25.53 0.18 -0.12
C LEU A 311 25.51 -0.71 1.12
N SER A 312 25.52 -0.10 2.30
CA SER A 312 25.24 -0.74 3.59
C SER A 312 24.16 0.05 4.30
N PHE A 313 23.09 -0.61 4.74
CA PHE A 313 22.05 0.04 5.55
C PHE A 313 22.63 0.48 6.89
N ALA A 314 22.47 1.76 7.23
CA ALA A 314 23.03 2.40 8.43
C ALA A 314 21.95 2.81 9.45
N GLY A 315 20.67 2.61 9.14
CA GLY A 315 19.54 2.91 10.02
C GLY A 315 18.48 3.76 9.33
N PHE A 316 17.50 4.23 10.10
CA PHE A 316 16.43 5.08 9.61
C PHE A 316 15.99 6.09 10.65
N GLU A 317 15.32 7.15 10.20
CA GLU A 317 14.68 8.17 11.01
C GLU A 317 13.21 8.34 10.60
N GLU A 318 12.40 8.87 11.52
CA GLU A 318 10.99 9.16 11.27
C GLU A 318 10.86 10.32 10.26
N GLY A 319 10.03 10.14 9.24
CA GLY A 319 9.72 11.18 8.28
C GLY A 319 8.69 12.19 8.82
N ALA A 320 8.61 13.34 8.17
CA ALA A 320 7.84 14.49 8.65
C ALA A 320 6.32 14.25 8.80
N ILE A 321 5.75 13.30 8.06
CA ILE A 321 4.32 12.99 8.11
C ILE A 321 3.98 11.81 9.04
N LEU A 322 4.99 11.16 9.64
CA LEU A 322 4.75 10.05 10.56
C LEU A 322 4.19 10.59 11.89
N PRO A 323 2.99 10.18 12.32
CA PRO A 323 2.44 10.60 13.60
C PRO A 323 3.25 10.09 14.80
N ALA A 324 3.12 10.78 15.93
CA ALA A 324 3.65 10.28 17.20
C ALA A 324 3.01 8.94 17.59
N ASN A 325 3.70 8.12 18.40
CA ASN A 325 3.26 6.80 18.89
C ASN A 325 3.19 5.68 17.83
N TRP A 326 3.85 5.84 16.69
CA TRP A 326 4.11 4.72 15.80
C TRP A 326 5.22 3.84 16.34
N PHE A 327 5.04 2.53 16.26
CA PHE A 327 6.13 1.57 16.43
C PHE A 327 6.73 1.30 15.06
N LEU A 328 8.05 1.45 14.93
CA LEU A 328 8.80 1.16 13.72
C LEU A 328 9.82 0.05 13.96
N ASN A 329 10.03 -0.79 12.95
CA ASN A 329 11.07 -1.81 12.97
C ASN A 329 11.69 -1.98 11.59
N ALA A 330 13.00 -2.18 11.54
CA ALA A 330 13.73 -2.49 10.32
C ALA A 330 14.65 -3.68 10.55
N ASN A 331 14.66 -4.62 9.61
CA ASN A 331 15.55 -5.78 9.59
C ASN A 331 16.26 -5.82 8.24
N ASP A 332 17.58 -5.59 8.26
CA ASP A 332 18.42 -5.81 7.09
C ASP A 332 19.04 -7.21 7.12
N ASN A 333 18.99 -7.91 5.98
CA ASN A 333 19.63 -9.19 5.75
C ASN A 333 20.53 -9.12 4.51
N ASN A 334 21.47 -8.18 4.51
CA ASN A 334 22.53 -8.04 3.51
C ASN A 334 21.99 -7.90 2.08
N GLY A 335 21.33 -6.77 1.82
CA GLY A 335 20.76 -6.44 0.51
C GLY A 335 19.25 -6.70 0.40
N ALA A 336 18.62 -7.20 1.46
CA ALA A 336 17.18 -7.33 1.60
C ALA A 336 16.75 -6.69 2.93
N LEU A 337 16.10 -5.54 2.84
CA LEU A 337 15.68 -4.71 3.95
C LEU A 337 14.16 -4.77 4.09
N ASN A 338 13.66 -5.34 5.18
CA ASN A 338 12.26 -5.22 5.56
C ASN A 338 12.10 -4.07 6.56
N ILE A 339 11.24 -3.11 6.25
CA ILE A 339 10.86 -2.03 7.16
C ILE A 339 9.35 -2.03 7.37
N SER A 340 8.91 -1.92 8.62
CA SER A 340 7.50 -1.98 8.98
C SER A 340 7.17 -0.99 10.07
N GLY A 341 5.91 -0.57 10.09
CA GLY A 341 5.38 0.33 11.09
C GLY A 341 3.91 0.10 11.36
N PHE A 342 3.48 0.35 12.59
CA PHE A 342 2.05 0.40 12.93
C PHE A 342 1.77 1.43 14.03
N SER A 343 0.58 2.02 13.98
CA SER A 343 0.10 2.94 15.01
C SER A 343 -0.35 2.18 16.26
N GLN A 344 0.09 2.64 17.44
CA GLN A 344 -0.32 2.07 18.72
C GLN A 344 -1.64 2.65 19.27
N ASP A 345 -2.12 3.76 18.71
CA ASP A 345 -3.27 4.52 19.18
C ASP A 345 -4.27 4.90 18.07
N LEU A 346 -4.10 4.32 16.87
CA LEU A 346 -4.86 4.60 15.65
C LEU A 346 -4.66 6.02 15.08
N SER A 347 -3.58 6.71 15.44
CA SER A 347 -3.10 7.89 14.72
C SER A 347 -2.74 7.53 13.28
N SER A 348 -3.52 7.99 12.31
CA SER A 348 -3.35 7.61 10.90
C SER A 348 -2.39 8.52 10.13
N ILE A 349 -1.68 7.97 9.16
CA ILE A 349 -1.10 8.74 8.05
C ILE A 349 -2.22 9.00 7.03
N SER A 350 -2.50 10.26 6.74
CA SER A 350 -3.62 10.66 5.85
C SER A 350 -3.25 11.76 4.84
N THR A 351 -1.97 12.13 4.77
CA THR A 351 -1.44 13.13 3.85
C THR A 351 -0.22 12.58 3.15
N ALA A 352 -0.03 12.94 1.88
CA ALA A 352 1.17 12.57 1.15
C ALA A 352 2.43 13.26 1.70
N GLY A 353 3.58 12.61 1.62
CA GLY A 353 4.87 13.17 2.00
C GLY A 353 5.88 12.16 2.53
N ASN A 354 6.93 12.67 3.19
CA ASN A 354 8.08 11.90 3.66
C ASN A 354 7.71 11.01 4.85
N LEU A 355 7.60 9.71 4.62
CA LEU A 355 7.26 8.71 5.62
C LEU A 355 8.46 8.31 6.47
N LEU A 356 9.60 8.05 5.83
CA LEU A 356 10.85 7.63 6.48
C LEU A 356 12.05 8.29 5.81
N VAL A 357 13.13 8.44 6.56
CA VAL A 357 14.46 8.78 6.06
C VAL A 357 15.36 7.58 6.27
N LEU A 358 15.79 6.91 5.20
CA LEU A 358 16.72 5.78 5.27
C LEU A 358 18.15 6.29 5.14
N ASN A 359 19.02 5.84 6.04
CA ASN A 359 20.44 6.16 6.01
C ASN A 359 21.19 4.97 5.39
N PHE A 360 21.91 5.21 4.29
CA PHE A 360 22.78 4.22 3.64
C PHE A 360 24.21 4.74 3.58
N THR A 361 25.18 3.91 3.94
CA THR A 361 26.59 4.19 3.69
C THR A 361 26.98 3.63 2.32
N ILE A 362 27.52 4.46 1.44
CA ILE A 362 28.16 3.99 0.21
C ILE A 362 29.49 3.36 0.59
N LEU A 363 29.71 2.11 0.22
CA LEU A 363 30.90 1.37 0.67
C LEU A 363 32.19 1.98 0.11
N PRO A 364 33.24 2.18 0.94
CA PRO A 364 34.55 2.59 0.44
C PRO A 364 35.07 1.61 -0.61
N GLY A 365 35.60 2.12 -1.72
CA GLY A 365 36.19 1.31 -2.79
C GLY A 365 35.18 0.74 -3.80
N THR A 366 33.89 1.05 -3.70
CA THR A 366 32.96 0.75 -4.80
C THR A 366 33.38 1.50 -6.07
N THR A 367 33.38 0.78 -7.19
CA THR A 367 33.63 1.36 -8.53
C THR A 367 32.33 1.54 -9.32
N ALA A 368 31.18 1.28 -8.70
CA ALA A 368 29.88 1.50 -9.32
C ALA A 368 29.65 3.00 -9.49
N SER A 369 29.18 3.43 -10.66
CA SER A 369 28.75 4.81 -10.90
C SER A 369 27.29 5.05 -10.53
N MET A 370 26.53 3.98 -10.33
CA MET A 370 25.11 4.02 -9.97
C MET A 370 24.71 2.69 -9.32
N THR A 371 23.74 2.73 -8.42
CA THR A 371 23.02 1.56 -7.90
C THR A 371 21.55 1.91 -7.69
N THR A 372 20.73 0.92 -7.37
CA THR A 372 19.29 1.13 -7.13
C THR A 372 18.88 0.57 -5.77
N ILE A 373 17.82 1.15 -5.23
CA ILE A 373 17.03 0.59 -4.15
C ILE A 373 15.65 0.37 -4.72
N THR A 374 15.20 -0.88 -4.71
CA THR A 374 13.97 -1.28 -5.40
C THR A 374 12.97 -1.87 -4.43
N PHE A 375 11.69 -1.66 -4.70
CA PHE A 375 10.66 -2.39 -3.99
C PHE A 375 10.57 -3.83 -4.49
N SER A 376 10.50 -4.77 -3.57
CA SER A 376 10.28 -6.20 -3.85
C SER A 376 8.96 -6.73 -3.30
N GLY A 377 8.28 -5.93 -2.49
CA GLY A 377 6.98 -6.21 -1.91
C GLY A 377 6.56 -5.10 -0.94
N GLY A 378 5.29 -5.12 -0.57
CA GLY A 378 4.76 -4.25 0.46
C GLY A 378 3.33 -4.62 0.81
N ASP A 379 2.90 -4.21 1.99
CA ASP A 379 1.54 -4.35 2.48
C ASP A 379 1.20 -3.11 3.32
N SER A 380 -0.07 -2.70 3.34
CA SER A 380 -0.51 -1.61 4.21
C SER A 380 -1.91 -1.87 4.72
N GLY A 381 -2.20 -1.39 5.93
CA GLY A 381 -3.48 -1.59 6.59
C GLY A 381 -4.14 -0.26 6.91
N ASN A 382 -5.44 -0.16 6.66
CA ASN A 382 -6.21 0.99 7.12
C ASN A 382 -6.53 0.88 8.63
N CYS A 383 -6.97 1.97 9.22
CA CYS A 383 -7.33 2.03 10.64
C CYS A 383 -8.60 1.25 11.02
N GLN A 384 -9.19 0.49 10.09
CA GLN A 384 -10.31 -0.42 10.33
C GLN A 384 -9.86 -1.90 10.25
N GLY A 385 -8.58 -2.16 10.00
CA GLY A 385 -7.99 -3.51 9.95
C GLY A 385 -8.18 -4.23 8.61
N PHE A 386 -8.42 -3.48 7.53
CA PHE A 386 -8.43 -4.03 6.17
C PHE A 386 -7.07 -3.79 5.51
N ASP A 387 -6.59 -4.82 4.83
CA ASP A 387 -5.41 -4.74 3.96
C ASP A 387 -5.76 -3.86 2.74
N LEU A 388 -4.81 -3.03 2.34
CA LEU A 388 -4.87 -2.14 1.20
C LEU A 388 -3.80 -2.55 0.19
N GLU A 389 -4.16 -2.50 -1.09
CA GLU A 389 -3.21 -2.77 -2.16
C GLU A 389 -2.11 -1.70 -2.17
N VAL A 390 -0.86 -2.16 -2.17
CA VAL A 390 0.32 -1.30 -2.20
C VAL A 390 0.84 -1.24 -3.63
N ASN A 391 0.97 -0.02 -4.16
CA ASN A 391 1.61 0.20 -5.44
C ASN A 391 2.98 0.83 -5.21
N THR A 392 4.00 0.03 -5.47
CA THR A 392 5.40 0.45 -5.42
C THR A 392 5.81 0.89 -6.82
N SER A 393 5.48 2.13 -7.17
CA SER A 393 5.53 2.60 -8.55
C SER A 393 6.88 3.17 -8.98
N ASP A 394 7.77 3.51 -8.03
CA ASP A 394 9.03 4.21 -8.32
C ASP A 394 10.17 3.72 -7.42
N ASP A 395 11.15 3.08 -8.06
CA ASP A 395 12.39 2.64 -7.42
C ASP A 395 13.36 3.82 -7.34
N GLY A 396 14.18 3.86 -6.29
CA GLY A 396 15.16 4.93 -6.09
C GLY A 396 16.48 4.59 -6.74
N THR A 397 17.12 5.59 -7.35
CA THR A 397 18.48 5.49 -7.85
C THR A 397 19.46 6.21 -6.92
N VAL A 398 20.65 5.64 -6.79
CA VAL A 398 21.77 6.28 -6.11
C VAL A 398 22.87 6.49 -7.13
N GLU A 399 23.08 7.75 -7.52
CA GLU A 399 24.23 8.15 -8.31
C GLU A 399 25.46 8.22 -7.42
N ILE A 400 26.54 7.56 -7.86
CA ILE A 400 27.78 7.48 -7.10
C ILE A 400 28.83 8.30 -7.81
N ILE A 401 29.20 9.41 -7.16
CA ILE A 401 30.23 10.32 -7.61
C ILE A 401 31.56 9.88 -6.98
N PRO A 402 32.50 9.32 -7.76
CA PRO A 402 33.81 8.96 -7.24
C PRO A 402 34.57 10.20 -6.76
N PHE A 403 35.52 9.96 -5.86
CA PHE A 403 36.44 10.97 -5.40
C PHE A 403 37.69 11.05 -6.30
N GLY A 404 38.17 12.26 -6.52
CA GLY A 404 39.50 12.55 -7.07
C GLY A 404 40.44 13.12 -6.00
N THR A 405 41.70 13.27 -6.39
CA THR A 405 42.69 14.07 -5.64
C THR A 405 43.03 15.28 -6.48
N ILE A 406 43.03 16.48 -5.91
CA ILE A 406 43.57 17.69 -6.57
C ILE A 406 44.90 18.00 -5.87
N SER A 407 46.01 18.06 -6.60
CA SER A 407 47.31 18.42 -6.01
C SER A 407 48.11 19.33 -6.91
N GLY A 408 48.84 20.32 -6.39
CA GLY A 408 49.66 21.20 -7.23
C GLY A 408 50.88 21.75 -6.51
N GLN A 409 51.59 22.67 -7.15
CA GLN A 409 52.83 23.24 -6.61
C GLN A 409 52.88 24.77 -6.78
N ILE A 410 53.36 25.48 -5.77
CA ILE A 410 53.42 26.95 -5.75
C ILE A 410 54.88 27.40 -5.64
N LEU A 411 55.34 28.20 -6.61
CA LEU A 411 56.76 28.52 -6.78
C LEU A 411 57.01 30.04 -6.92
N TYR A 412 58.14 30.50 -6.40
CA TYR A 412 58.68 31.83 -6.72
C TYR A 412 59.37 31.81 -8.09
N PHE A 413 59.25 32.90 -8.85
CA PHE A 413 59.99 33.09 -10.11
C PHE A 413 60.73 34.42 -10.13
N ASP A 414 61.75 34.47 -11.00
CA ASP A 414 62.43 35.71 -11.33
C ASP A 414 61.50 36.70 -12.07
N ALA A 415 61.89 37.98 -12.07
CA ALA A 415 61.19 39.06 -12.75
C ALA A 415 60.94 38.88 -14.25
N ALA A 416 61.63 37.92 -14.89
CA ALA A 416 61.43 37.58 -16.29
C ALA A 416 60.41 36.43 -16.47
N GLY A 417 59.87 35.88 -15.37
CA GLY A 417 58.97 34.73 -15.39
C GLY A 417 59.58 33.47 -15.99
N SER A 418 60.91 33.41 -16.02
CA SER A 418 61.65 32.48 -16.87
C SER A 418 62.26 31.30 -16.10
N ASN A 419 62.53 31.47 -14.79
CA ASN A 419 63.10 30.41 -13.96
C ASN A 419 62.40 30.30 -12.59
N PRO A 420 61.92 29.10 -12.22
CA PRO A 420 61.49 28.83 -10.84
C PRO A 420 62.70 28.87 -9.90
N SER A 421 62.58 29.58 -8.78
CA SER A 421 63.68 29.80 -7.84
C SER A 421 63.57 28.95 -6.56
N ALA A 422 62.37 28.81 -6.00
CA ALA A 422 62.06 27.98 -4.82
C ALA A 422 60.55 27.78 -4.64
N GLY A 423 60.15 26.77 -3.86
CA GLY A 423 58.75 26.59 -3.45
C GLY A 423 58.32 27.60 -2.39
N VAL A 424 57.02 27.93 -2.37
CA VAL A 424 56.40 28.82 -1.37
C VAL A 424 55.87 27.97 -0.21
N PRO A 425 56.53 27.93 0.96
CA PRO A 425 56.07 27.15 2.10
C PRO A 425 54.96 27.86 2.88
N ASP A 426 54.18 27.08 3.65
CA ASP A 426 53.22 27.54 4.65
C ASP A 426 52.09 28.45 4.12
N LEU A 427 51.85 28.41 2.79
CA LEU A 427 50.73 29.11 2.16
C LEU A 427 49.46 28.28 2.34
N THR A 428 48.38 28.91 2.80
CA THR A 428 47.08 28.22 2.90
C THR A 428 46.41 28.18 1.53
N VAL A 429 46.00 27.01 1.09
CA VAL A 429 45.24 26.80 -0.14
C VAL A 429 43.85 26.27 0.25
N TYR A 430 42.80 26.92 -0.24
CA TYR A 430 41.43 26.48 -0.06
C TYR A 430 40.88 25.83 -1.33
N LEU A 431 40.15 24.74 -1.17
CA LEU A 431 39.26 24.20 -2.18
C LEU A 431 37.84 24.67 -1.89
N VAL A 432 37.21 25.32 -2.87
CA VAL A 432 35.93 26.00 -2.71
C VAL A 432 34.94 25.53 -3.78
N GLU A 433 33.68 25.34 -3.42
CA GLU A 433 32.60 25.08 -4.38
C GLU A 433 32.25 26.36 -5.14
N GLN A 434 32.26 26.30 -6.47
CA GLN A 434 31.96 27.45 -7.32
C GLN A 434 30.48 27.86 -7.15
N GLY A 435 30.22 29.17 -7.15
CA GLY A 435 28.87 29.73 -7.00
C GLY A 435 28.38 29.85 -5.56
N SER A 436 28.53 28.82 -4.71
CA SER A 436 28.16 28.90 -3.28
C SER A 436 29.25 29.58 -2.44
N GLY A 437 30.53 29.42 -2.84
CA GLY A 437 31.67 29.94 -2.09
C GLY A 437 31.99 29.14 -0.83
N THR A 438 31.39 27.96 -0.65
CA THR A 438 31.61 27.07 0.50
C THR A 438 33.01 26.45 0.43
N ILE A 439 33.78 26.57 1.53
CA ILE A 439 35.08 25.89 1.65
C ILE A 439 34.83 24.40 1.86
N LEU A 440 35.31 23.57 0.93
CA LEU A 440 35.23 22.11 0.98
C LEU A 440 36.42 21.50 1.73
N ASP A 441 37.62 22.04 1.52
CA ASP A 441 38.85 21.60 2.19
C ASP A 441 39.90 22.73 2.24
N SER A 442 40.93 22.58 3.06
CA SER A 442 42.06 23.51 3.16
C SER A 442 43.37 22.81 3.54
N GLY A 443 44.48 23.21 2.93
CA GLY A 443 45.81 22.65 3.19
C GLY A 443 46.90 23.72 3.22
N LEU A 444 48.04 23.42 3.85
CA LEU A 444 49.25 24.24 3.78
C LEU A 444 50.20 23.67 2.73
N THR A 445 50.88 24.54 2.00
CA THR A 445 51.99 24.11 1.13
C THR A 445 53.20 23.63 1.94
N ASP A 446 53.87 22.59 1.46
CA ASP A 446 55.10 22.09 2.06
C ASP A 446 56.34 22.96 1.72
N SER A 447 57.53 22.56 2.19
CA SER A 447 58.80 23.27 1.91
C SER A 447 59.19 23.39 0.43
N GLN A 448 58.56 22.60 -0.44
CA GLN A 448 58.74 22.61 -1.89
C GLN A 448 57.55 23.30 -2.60
N GLY A 449 56.58 23.84 -1.85
CA GLY A 449 55.40 24.50 -2.38
C GLY A 449 54.26 23.56 -2.76
N ASN A 450 54.34 22.26 -2.45
CA ASN A 450 53.32 21.30 -2.86
C ASN A 450 52.09 21.35 -1.95
N TYR A 451 50.89 21.21 -2.51
CA TYR A 451 49.63 21.04 -1.79
C TYR A 451 48.80 19.91 -2.40
N ALA A 452 47.92 19.29 -1.61
CA ALA A 452 46.99 18.27 -2.09
C ALA A 452 45.69 18.26 -1.27
N PHE A 453 44.57 18.04 -1.96
CA PHE A 453 43.23 17.80 -1.43
C PHE A 453 42.82 16.38 -1.84
N ALA A 454 42.58 15.52 -0.86
CA ALA A 454 42.06 14.18 -1.09
C ALA A 454 40.53 14.19 -0.98
N ASN A 455 39.87 13.19 -1.57
CA ASN A 455 38.41 13.02 -1.49
C ASN A 455 37.62 14.18 -2.12
N VAL A 456 38.10 14.71 -3.25
CA VAL A 456 37.40 15.78 -3.98
C VAL A 456 36.26 15.18 -4.79
N PRO A 457 35.00 15.62 -4.59
CA PRO A 457 33.88 15.14 -5.41
C PRO A 457 34.10 15.50 -6.89
N LEU A 458 34.06 14.49 -7.77
CA LEU A 458 34.15 14.71 -9.22
C LEU A 458 32.82 15.28 -9.77
N GLY A 459 32.87 16.00 -10.89
CA GLY A 459 31.69 16.59 -11.52
C GLY A 459 31.11 17.85 -10.86
N THR A 460 31.72 18.36 -9.77
CA THR A 460 31.42 19.68 -9.21
C THR A 460 32.32 20.74 -9.84
N ASP A 461 31.77 21.93 -10.10
CA ASP A 461 32.57 23.10 -10.45
C ASP A 461 33.28 23.62 -9.19
N LEU A 462 34.60 23.68 -9.23
CA LEU A 462 35.44 23.99 -8.08
C LEU A 462 36.30 25.23 -8.33
N GLU A 463 36.78 25.80 -7.23
CA GLU A 463 37.67 26.95 -7.25
C GLU A 463 38.82 26.72 -6.27
N ILE A 464 40.06 26.89 -6.73
CA ILE A 464 41.24 26.89 -5.86
C ILE A 464 41.57 28.33 -5.50
N ARG A 465 41.63 28.62 -4.19
CA ARG A 465 41.95 29.94 -3.65
C ARG A 465 43.15 29.87 -2.71
N PRO A 466 44.35 30.23 -3.15
CA PRO A 466 45.46 30.47 -2.24
C PRO A 466 45.16 31.73 -1.41
N LYS A 467 45.52 31.71 -0.13
CA LYS A 467 45.39 32.84 0.80
C LYS A 467 46.67 32.96 1.61
N SER A 468 47.01 34.20 1.99
CA SER A 468 48.13 34.50 2.88
C SER A 468 48.13 33.62 4.14
N ASP A 469 49.34 33.41 4.67
CA ASP A 469 49.56 32.66 5.90
C ASP A 469 48.73 33.23 7.09
N ALA A 470 48.60 32.42 8.15
CA ALA A 470 47.83 32.77 9.35
C ALA A 470 48.33 34.02 10.11
N THR A 471 49.44 34.64 9.68
CA THR A 471 50.08 35.78 10.33
C THR A 471 50.07 37.08 9.51
N ASN A 472 49.65 37.02 8.24
CA ASN A 472 49.66 38.14 7.27
C ASN A 472 51.03 38.81 7.05
N GLN A 473 52.13 38.18 7.49
CA GLN A 473 53.46 38.80 7.50
C GLN A 473 53.98 39.14 6.10
N LEU A 474 53.69 38.30 5.09
CA LEU A 474 54.13 38.54 3.71
C LEU A 474 53.45 39.76 3.07
N VAL A 475 52.19 40.04 3.41
CA VAL A 475 51.43 41.18 2.85
C VAL A 475 51.85 42.47 3.54
N ASP A 476 52.04 42.43 4.87
CA ASP A 476 52.43 43.59 5.68
C ASP A 476 53.85 44.11 5.37
N GLU A 477 54.76 43.24 4.90
CA GLU A 477 56.16 43.57 4.59
C GLU A 477 56.43 43.83 3.09
N ALA A 478 55.53 43.39 2.20
CA ALA A 478 55.67 43.51 0.75
C ALA A 478 55.49 44.94 0.21
N MET A 479 54.59 45.72 0.81
CA MET A 479 54.16 46.99 0.21
C MET A 479 54.97 48.16 0.74
N THR A 480 55.74 48.79 -0.14
CA THR A 480 56.63 49.89 0.21
C THR A 480 56.22 51.21 -0.44
N VAL A 481 56.77 52.32 0.05
CA VAL A 481 56.59 53.64 -0.60
C VAL A 481 57.18 53.68 -2.01
N THR A 482 58.10 52.76 -2.33
CA THR A 482 58.68 52.60 -3.67
C THR A 482 57.65 52.05 -4.65
N ASP A 483 56.75 51.17 -4.20
CA ASP A 483 55.64 50.65 -5.00
C ASP A 483 54.64 51.75 -5.36
N ALA A 484 54.27 52.57 -4.37
CA ALA A 484 53.42 53.73 -4.60
C ALA A 484 54.05 54.72 -5.59
N PHE A 485 55.38 54.93 -5.52
CA PHE A 485 56.10 55.80 -6.44
C PHE A 485 56.20 55.22 -7.86
N LEU A 486 56.43 53.91 -7.98
CA LEU A 486 56.44 53.22 -9.27
C LEU A 486 55.04 53.26 -9.90
N GLY A 487 54.00 52.90 -9.16
CA GLY A 487 52.60 53.00 -9.58
C GLY A 487 52.23 54.41 -10.05
N PHE A 488 52.66 55.45 -9.33
CA PHE A 488 52.48 56.84 -9.76
C PHE A 488 53.22 57.16 -11.06
N SER A 489 54.48 56.74 -11.16
CA SER A 489 55.33 56.99 -12.34
C SER A 489 54.74 56.32 -13.57
N CYS A 490 54.18 55.12 -13.42
CA CYS A 490 53.52 54.41 -14.51
C CYS A 490 52.14 54.99 -14.86
N ALA A 491 51.31 55.30 -13.86
CA ALA A 491 50.00 55.92 -14.07
C ALA A 491 50.06 57.32 -14.71
N THR A 492 51.17 58.04 -14.52
CA THR A 492 51.40 59.35 -15.17
C THR A 492 52.07 59.24 -16.55
N GLY A 493 52.37 58.01 -17.01
CA GLY A 493 53.07 57.75 -18.27
C GLY A 493 54.56 58.11 -18.27
N SER A 494 55.15 58.34 -17.09
CA SER A 494 56.57 58.69 -16.94
C SER A 494 57.49 57.47 -17.04
N LEU A 495 56.97 56.28 -16.74
CA LEU A 495 57.62 54.98 -16.92
C LEU A 495 56.61 53.95 -17.47
N PRO A 496 57.01 52.99 -18.33
CA PRO A 496 56.12 51.91 -18.72
C PRO A 496 56.05 50.83 -17.62
N PHE A 497 54.92 50.12 -17.53
CA PHE A 497 54.88 48.83 -16.85
C PHE A 497 55.66 47.78 -17.64
N THR A 498 56.29 46.82 -16.95
CA THR A 498 57.03 45.71 -17.55
C THR A 498 56.12 44.55 -17.96
N SER A 499 54.92 44.44 -17.38
CA SER A 499 53.90 43.47 -17.78
C SER A 499 52.47 44.00 -17.57
N ILE A 500 51.50 43.42 -18.28
CA ILE A 500 50.06 43.71 -18.06
C ILE A 500 49.61 43.24 -16.67
N PHE A 501 50.22 42.18 -16.14
CA PHE A 501 49.93 41.71 -14.79
C PHE A 501 50.33 42.75 -13.72
N GLN A 502 51.46 43.43 -13.92
CA GLN A 502 51.92 44.54 -13.07
C GLN A 502 50.92 45.70 -13.05
N GLN A 503 50.22 45.95 -14.18
CA GLN A 503 49.12 46.93 -14.23
C GLN A 503 47.95 46.50 -13.33
N LYS A 504 47.58 45.22 -13.36
CA LYS A 504 46.46 44.69 -12.57
C LYS A 504 46.69 44.82 -11.07
N ILE A 505 47.86 44.44 -10.58
CA ILE A 505 48.18 44.56 -9.15
C ILE A 505 48.39 46.01 -8.70
N ALA A 506 48.60 46.95 -9.63
CA ALA A 506 48.75 48.37 -9.33
C ALA A 506 47.41 49.13 -9.18
N ASP A 507 46.26 48.57 -9.60
CA ASP A 507 44.93 49.17 -9.50
C ASP A 507 44.35 49.03 -8.08
N ALA A 508 44.98 49.73 -7.14
CA ALA A 508 44.74 49.56 -5.71
C ALA A 508 43.35 50.02 -5.24
N ASN A 509 42.63 50.80 -6.05
CA ASN A 509 41.27 51.24 -5.72
C ASN A 509 40.18 50.48 -6.49
N ASN A 510 40.55 49.45 -7.28
CA ASN A 510 39.65 48.62 -8.06
C ASN A 510 38.78 49.41 -9.06
N SER A 511 39.35 50.45 -9.69
CA SER A 511 38.62 51.33 -10.61
C SER A 511 38.67 50.89 -12.06
N CYS A 512 39.48 49.88 -12.38
CA CYS A 512 39.85 49.50 -13.74
C CYS A 512 40.59 50.63 -14.48
N THR A 513 41.15 51.62 -13.76
CA THR A 513 41.84 52.78 -14.35
C THR A 513 43.03 53.21 -13.51
N LEU A 514 44.24 53.01 -14.00
CA LEU A 514 45.46 53.42 -13.29
C LEU A 514 45.65 54.93 -13.33
N ASN A 515 45.56 55.56 -12.16
CA ASN A 515 45.71 57.01 -12.02
C ASN A 515 46.34 57.39 -10.66
N SER A 516 46.38 58.70 -10.35
CA SER A 516 47.00 59.17 -9.10
C SER A 516 46.28 58.74 -7.83
N VAL A 517 45.01 58.31 -7.93
CA VAL A 517 44.25 57.77 -6.79
C VAL A 517 44.83 56.42 -6.38
N ASP A 518 45.17 55.54 -7.32
CA ASP A 518 45.80 54.24 -7.01
C ASP A 518 47.12 54.43 -6.28
N ALA A 519 47.98 55.29 -6.82
CA ALA A 519 49.24 55.64 -6.16
C ALA A 519 49.05 56.20 -4.74
N PHE A 520 47.98 56.98 -4.51
CA PHE A 520 47.68 57.52 -3.19
C PHE A 520 47.17 56.43 -2.22
N VAL A 521 46.37 55.48 -2.71
CA VAL A 521 45.94 54.31 -1.93
C VAL A 521 47.15 53.46 -1.55
N LEU A 522 48.01 53.13 -2.52
CA LEU A 522 49.27 52.41 -2.27
C LEU A 522 50.17 53.14 -1.29
N PHE A 523 50.28 54.46 -1.38
CA PHE A 523 51.04 55.25 -0.42
C PHE A 523 50.47 55.12 0.99
N ASN A 524 49.14 55.24 1.16
CA ASN A 524 48.50 55.09 2.45
C ASN A 524 48.67 53.69 3.03
N LEU A 525 48.65 52.66 2.19
CA LEU A 525 48.91 51.28 2.59
C LEU A 525 50.36 51.10 3.04
N ALA A 526 51.33 51.56 2.24
CA ALA A 526 52.75 51.48 2.55
C ALA A 526 53.18 52.25 3.81
N VAL A 527 52.50 53.33 4.17
CA VAL A 527 52.76 54.07 5.43
C VAL A 527 51.89 53.59 6.60
N GLY A 528 51.10 52.54 6.41
CA GLY A 528 50.24 51.94 7.44
C GLY A 528 49.04 52.78 7.86
N SER A 529 48.59 53.72 7.01
CA SER A 529 47.35 54.48 7.22
C SER A 529 46.09 53.67 6.92
N ILE A 530 46.19 52.63 6.10
CA ILE A 530 45.22 51.55 5.94
C ILE A 530 45.95 50.22 6.10
N SER A 531 45.26 49.18 6.58
CA SER A 531 45.85 47.85 6.85
C SER A 531 45.85 46.91 5.65
N ASP A 532 44.90 47.10 4.73
CA ASP A 532 44.65 46.24 3.58
C ASP A 532 43.81 47.00 2.54
N LEU A 533 43.53 46.35 1.41
CA LEU A 533 42.71 46.89 0.32
C LEU A 533 41.25 46.41 0.36
N SER A 534 40.81 45.78 1.45
CA SER A 534 39.44 45.26 1.57
C SER A 534 38.37 46.37 1.50
N LEU A 535 38.72 47.58 1.93
CA LEU A 535 37.90 48.80 1.79
C LEU A 535 37.57 49.13 0.33
N TYR A 536 38.39 48.66 -0.61
CA TYR A 536 38.23 48.84 -2.06
C TYR A 536 37.70 47.57 -2.74
N GLY A 537 37.31 46.56 -1.95
CA GLY A 537 36.80 45.29 -2.46
C GLY A 537 37.87 44.41 -3.12
N LEU A 538 39.15 44.68 -2.84
CA LEU A 538 40.26 43.87 -3.33
C LEU A 538 40.70 42.88 -2.26
N PRO A 539 40.98 41.61 -2.63
CA PRO A 539 41.73 40.70 -1.78
C PRO A 539 43.21 41.12 -1.68
N ASP A 540 43.97 40.48 -0.80
CA ASP A 540 45.42 40.72 -0.69
C ASP A 540 46.18 40.22 -1.93
N TRP A 541 45.68 39.14 -2.55
CA TRP A 541 46.32 38.46 -3.67
C TRP A 541 45.48 38.55 -4.94
N CYS A 542 46.15 38.79 -6.06
CA CYS A 542 45.61 38.70 -7.41
C CYS A 542 46.08 37.42 -8.07
N PHE A 543 45.18 36.52 -8.43
CA PHE A 543 45.48 35.32 -9.22
C PHE A 543 44.97 35.53 -10.64
N VAL A 544 45.69 35.09 -11.67
CA VAL A 544 45.22 35.08 -13.06
C VAL A 544 45.69 33.79 -13.74
N PRO A 545 44.76 32.98 -14.29
CA PRO A 545 45.11 31.80 -15.08
C PRO A 545 46.07 32.13 -16.22
N GLN A 546 47.07 31.28 -16.46
CA GLN A 546 48.10 31.53 -17.46
C GLN A 546 47.53 31.50 -18.89
N ASP A 547 46.49 30.71 -19.12
CA ASP A 547 45.76 30.64 -20.38
C ASP A 547 44.85 31.87 -20.61
N TYR A 548 44.53 32.63 -19.56
CA TYR A 548 43.88 33.93 -19.67
C TYR A 548 44.86 34.96 -20.26
N SER A 549 44.72 35.22 -21.55
CA SER A 549 45.56 36.18 -22.28
C SER A 549 45.33 37.63 -21.82
N LEU A 550 46.08 38.06 -20.80
CA LEU A 550 46.09 39.44 -20.30
C LEU A 550 46.58 40.43 -21.36
N ASN A 551 45.81 41.48 -21.58
CA ASN A 551 46.12 42.61 -22.45
C ASN A 551 45.50 43.91 -21.92
N ASP A 552 45.80 45.03 -22.60
CA ASP A 552 45.35 46.37 -22.21
C ASP A 552 43.82 46.51 -22.14
N ASP A 553 43.05 45.65 -22.83
CA ASP A 553 41.57 45.73 -22.88
C ASP A 553 40.88 44.88 -21.80
N ASN A 554 41.55 43.86 -21.22
CA ASN A 554 40.89 42.86 -20.37
C ASN A 554 41.52 42.68 -18.97
N TRP A 555 42.66 43.31 -18.68
CA TRP A 555 43.41 43.08 -17.44
C TRP A 555 42.59 43.27 -16.16
N CYS A 556 41.70 44.27 -16.13
CA CYS A 556 40.86 44.57 -14.99
C CYS A 556 39.81 43.48 -14.72
N ASN A 557 39.36 42.79 -15.77
CA ASN A 557 38.34 41.75 -15.70
C ASN A 557 38.92 40.33 -15.59
N ALA A 558 40.25 40.20 -15.47
CA ALA A 558 40.85 38.88 -15.33
C ALA A 558 40.36 38.18 -14.06
N PRO A 559 39.99 36.89 -14.13
CA PRO A 559 39.43 36.14 -13.01
C PRO A 559 40.46 36.04 -11.89
N ALA A 560 40.02 36.17 -10.63
CA ALA A 560 40.88 36.25 -9.45
C ALA A 560 41.13 34.88 -8.77
N SER A 561 40.90 33.78 -9.48
CA SER A 561 41.02 32.41 -8.98
C SER A 561 41.11 31.38 -10.10
N ILE A 562 41.48 30.15 -9.75
CA ILE A 562 41.47 29.02 -10.68
C ILE A 562 40.09 28.40 -10.66
N LEU A 563 39.43 28.38 -11.81
CA LEU A 563 38.16 27.68 -11.99
C LEU A 563 38.45 26.29 -12.54
N LEU A 564 37.90 25.28 -11.89
CA LEU A 564 37.92 23.91 -12.33
C LEU A 564 36.50 23.54 -12.72
N ASP A 565 36.21 23.53 -14.02
CA ASP A 565 34.93 23.04 -14.54
C ASP A 565 34.70 21.59 -14.11
N ALA A 566 33.43 21.19 -14.02
CA ALA A 566 32.94 19.87 -13.60
C ALA A 566 33.90 18.75 -14.01
N LEU A 567 34.71 18.33 -13.04
CA LEU A 567 35.86 17.45 -13.27
C LEU A 567 35.34 16.08 -13.70
N SER A 568 35.47 15.77 -14.99
CA SER A 568 35.06 14.48 -15.59
C SER A 568 36.25 13.52 -15.82
N GLY A 569 37.46 13.95 -15.50
CA GLY A 569 38.72 13.20 -15.63
C GLY A 569 39.93 14.07 -15.27
N ASP A 570 41.14 13.54 -15.51
CA ASP A 570 42.39 14.23 -15.19
C ASP A 570 42.52 15.56 -15.94
N ALA A 571 42.73 16.65 -15.20
CA ALA A 571 43.11 17.96 -15.73
C ALA A 571 44.56 18.24 -15.32
N THR A 572 45.46 18.46 -16.28
CA THR A 572 46.91 18.51 -16.03
C THR A 572 47.60 19.82 -16.41
N ASP A 573 46.86 20.87 -16.78
CA ASP A 573 47.44 22.10 -17.37
C ASP A 573 46.73 23.40 -16.91
N GLN A 574 46.36 23.51 -15.62
CA GLN A 574 45.68 24.68 -15.06
C GLN A 574 46.67 25.59 -14.30
N ASP A 575 47.68 26.09 -15.00
CA ASP A 575 48.70 27.00 -14.46
C ASP A 575 48.16 28.43 -14.25
N PHE A 576 48.74 29.17 -13.31
CA PHE A 576 48.36 30.56 -13.06
C PHE A 576 49.52 31.41 -12.55
N VAL A 577 49.33 32.72 -12.66
CA VAL A 577 50.24 33.75 -12.17
C VAL A 577 49.58 34.46 -11.00
N ALA A 578 50.32 34.77 -9.95
CA ALA A 578 49.81 35.63 -8.90
C ALA A 578 50.81 36.69 -8.42
N GLY A 579 50.26 37.71 -7.79
CA GLY A 579 50.99 38.76 -7.12
C GLY A 579 50.15 39.40 -6.03
N ILE A 580 50.82 40.09 -5.12
CA ILE A 580 50.16 40.84 -4.05
C ILE A 580 49.67 42.16 -4.64
N TYR A 581 48.40 42.49 -4.41
CA TYR A 581 47.89 43.80 -4.81
C TYR A 581 48.71 44.90 -4.11
N GLY A 582 49.29 45.78 -4.91
CA GLY A 582 50.13 46.88 -4.44
C GLY A 582 51.63 46.61 -4.35
N ASP A 583 52.10 45.37 -4.52
CA ASP A 583 53.53 45.10 -4.73
C ASP A 583 53.89 45.31 -6.21
N VAL A 584 53.82 46.57 -6.65
CA VAL A 584 53.99 46.94 -8.06
C VAL A 584 55.41 46.65 -8.53
N ASN A 585 56.40 46.80 -7.66
CA ASN A 585 57.80 46.57 -8.03
C ASN A 585 58.26 45.14 -7.79
N GLY A 586 57.43 44.24 -7.24
CA GLY A 586 57.76 42.83 -6.97
C GLY A 586 58.81 42.66 -5.87
N SER A 587 58.84 43.54 -4.88
CA SER A 587 59.82 43.55 -3.79
C SER A 587 59.43 42.71 -2.59
N ALA A 588 58.28 42.01 -2.64
CA ALA A 588 57.87 41.01 -1.65
C ALA A 588 58.85 39.82 -1.62
N TYR A 589 60.03 40.03 -1.06
CA TYR A 589 61.03 39.03 -0.78
C TYR A 589 60.87 38.55 0.67
N PRO A 590 60.75 37.23 0.94
CA PRO A 590 60.87 36.73 2.30
C PRO A 590 62.33 36.85 2.72
N MET A 591 62.58 37.61 3.79
CA MET A 591 63.86 37.66 4.47
C MET A 591 64.33 36.27 4.89
N LEU A 592 65.24 35.65 4.13
CA LEU A 592 66.11 34.63 4.68
C LEU A 592 67.32 35.32 5.38
N TRP A 593 67.10 35.62 6.67
CA TRP A 593 68.06 35.68 7.79
C TRP A 593 69.01 36.90 7.96
N GLY A 594 68.62 37.86 8.82
CA GLY A 594 69.54 38.77 9.55
C GLY A 594 68.84 39.94 10.30
N PRO A 595 69.34 40.40 11.47
CA PRO A 595 68.66 41.41 12.30
C PRO A 595 68.65 42.81 11.65
N PRO A 596 67.77 43.72 12.11
CA PRO A 596 67.43 44.97 11.42
C PRO A 596 68.57 45.99 11.51
N GLN A 597 69.42 46.05 10.48
CA GLN A 597 70.34 47.15 10.24
C GLN A 597 70.36 47.42 8.73
N ASP A 598 70.28 48.70 8.36
CA ASP A 598 70.30 49.25 7.00
C ASP A 598 68.96 49.31 6.25
N ARG A 599 67.99 49.98 6.87
CA ARG A 599 67.01 50.78 6.10
C ARG A 599 67.73 52.06 5.68
N PHE A 600 67.68 52.40 4.38
CA PHE A 600 68.47 53.40 3.65
C PHE A 600 69.81 52.89 3.09
N ASN A 601 69.77 52.18 1.96
CA ASN A 601 70.89 52.25 1.04
C ASN A 601 70.43 52.42 -0.41
N GLU A 602 71.03 53.43 -1.00
CA GLU A 602 70.88 53.92 -2.36
C GLU A 602 71.60 52.95 -3.31
N ASN A 603 71.05 52.77 -4.52
CA ASN A 603 71.59 51.99 -5.66
C ASN A 603 71.23 50.50 -5.76
N LEU A 604 70.03 50.23 -6.26
CA LEU A 604 69.79 49.21 -7.30
C LEU A 604 68.89 49.93 -8.32
N GLY A 605 69.33 50.23 -9.54
CA GLY A 605 69.69 49.23 -10.54
C GLY A 605 68.38 48.72 -11.15
N GLU A 606 68.08 49.19 -12.37
CA GLU A 606 66.90 48.84 -13.16
C GLU A 606 66.56 47.33 -13.10
N GLY A 607 65.26 47.02 -12.87
CA GLY A 607 64.65 45.74 -13.22
C GLY A 607 64.83 44.61 -12.20
N ALA A 608 63.93 44.52 -11.23
CA ALA A 608 63.65 43.27 -10.52
C ALA A 608 62.24 43.38 -9.93
N GLY A 609 61.24 42.92 -10.68
CA GLY A 609 59.90 42.72 -10.15
C GLY A 609 59.52 41.26 -10.24
N ASP A 610 59.72 40.55 -9.15
CA ASP A 610 59.51 39.10 -9.07
C ASP A 610 58.01 38.80 -9.01
N THR A 611 57.58 37.79 -9.77
CA THR A 611 56.17 37.36 -9.85
C THR A 611 56.09 35.94 -9.32
N VAL A 612 55.07 35.60 -8.54
CA VAL A 612 54.87 34.23 -8.06
C VAL A 612 54.10 33.47 -9.15
N TYR A 613 54.63 32.34 -9.60
CA TYR A 613 53.90 31.47 -10.54
C TYR A 613 53.51 30.18 -9.83
N PHE A 614 52.40 29.63 -10.28
CA PHE A 614 51.80 28.46 -9.69
C PHE A 614 51.71 27.40 -10.77
N ILE A 615 52.23 26.22 -10.45
CA ILE A 615 52.22 25.06 -11.32
C ILE A 615 51.04 24.18 -10.92
N ALA A 616 50.33 23.73 -11.95
CA ALA A 616 48.96 23.22 -11.99
C ALA A 616 48.52 22.29 -10.87
N PRO A 617 47.20 22.26 -10.56
CA PRO A 617 46.56 21.09 -10.01
C PRO A 617 46.67 19.90 -11.00
N GLU A 618 47.37 18.84 -10.63
CA GLU A 618 47.29 17.50 -11.21
C GLU A 618 46.19 16.73 -10.47
N LEU A 619 45.18 16.27 -11.21
CA LEU A 619 44.22 15.31 -10.70
C LEU A 619 44.76 13.89 -10.95
N VAL A 620 45.02 13.14 -9.88
CA VAL A 620 45.47 11.75 -9.99
C VAL A 620 44.34 10.84 -9.54
N HIS A 621 43.83 10.01 -10.46
CA HIS A 621 42.95 8.89 -10.13
C HIS A 621 43.77 7.75 -9.52
N GLU A 622 44.20 7.88 -8.26
CA GLU A 622 44.78 6.75 -7.54
C GLU A 622 43.68 5.77 -7.15
N ASN A 623 43.64 4.63 -7.84
CA ASN A 623 42.89 3.48 -7.40
C ASN A 623 43.50 3.02 -6.04
N PRO A 624 42.76 2.99 -4.92
CA PRO A 624 43.32 2.78 -3.59
C PRO A 624 43.96 1.38 -3.35
N GLU A 625 44.08 0.54 -4.37
CA GLU A 625 44.78 -0.76 -4.27
C GLU A 625 46.29 -0.72 -4.51
N THR A 626 46.90 0.44 -4.80
CA THR A 626 48.35 0.50 -5.15
C THR A 626 49.26 1.27 -4.20
N VAL A 627 48.90 1.37 -2.91
CA VAL A 627 49.91 1.66 -1.88
C VAL A 627 50.64 0.37 -1.51
N SER A 628 51.61 -0.04 -2.34
CA SER A 628 52.56 -1.10 -1.97
C SER A 628 53.58 -0.55 -0.97
N ALA A 629 53.76 -1.29 0.13
CA ALA A 629 54.75 -1.08 1.19
C ALA A 629 56.21 -0.98 0.72
#